data_AF-A0AAD6S1T4-F1
#
_entry.id   AF-A0AAD6S1T4-F1
#
_cell.length_a   1.000
_cell.length_b   1.000
_cell.length_c   1.000
_cell.angle_alpha   90.00
_cell.angle_beta   90.00
_cell.angle_gamma   90.00
#
_symmetry.space_group_name_H-M   'P 1'
#
loop_
_entity.id
_entity.type
_entity.pdbx_description
1 polymer ?
#
loop_
_entity_poly.entity_id
_entity_poly.type
_entity_poly.pdbx_seq_one_letter_code
_entity_poly.pdbx_strand_id
1 'polypeptide(L)' 'YWSLDPSGANRLSTEEATRRGFPAIRLTTKVFGHYWDTSVYAGLRQFHRAKGFDPDSQDIALHLGLPLFQL' A
#
# COMPACT_ATOMS: atom_id res chain seq x y z
N TYR A 1 -14.20 -2.80 12.62
CA TYR A 1 -15.46 -2.84 13.40
C TYR A 1 -16.29 -4.00 12.86
N TRP A 2 -17.35 -4.41 13.55
CA TRP A 2 -18.23 -5.49 13.08
C TRP A 2 -19.48 -4.93 12.42
N SER A 3 -19.94 -5.58 11.36
CA SER A 3 -21.20 -5.33 10.66
C SER A 3 -21.77 -6.69 10.26
N LEU A 4 -23.09 -6.86 10.37
CA LEU A 4 -23.79 -8.01 9.80
C LEU A 4 -24.36 -7.70 8.42
N ASP A 5 -24.41 -6.41 8.05
CA ASP A 5 -24.75 -5.98 6.71
C ASP A 5 -23.56 -6.26 5.76
N PRO A 6 -23.81 -6.87 4.58
CA PRO A 6 -22.76 -7.20 3.61
C PRO A 6 -21.97 -6.00 3.10
N SER A 7 -22.55 -4.79 3.07
CA SER A 7 -21.85 -3.58 2.64
C SER A 7 -20.91 -3.02 3.71
N GLY A 8 -21.05 -3.49 4.95
CA GLY A 8 -20.31 -2.97 6.11
C GLY A 8 -20.83 -1.63 6.62
N ALA A 9 -21.85 -1.04 5.99
CA ALA A 9 -22.32 0.30 6.32
C ALA A 9 -22.99 0.37 7.69
N ASN A 10 -23.63 -0.72 8.14
CA ASN A 10 -24.30 -0.77 9.43
C ASN A 10 -23.41 -1.39 10.52
N ARG A 11 -22.61 -0.54 11.14
CA ARG A 11 -21.72 -0.92 12.24
C ARG A 11 -22.50 -1.33 13.49
N LEU A 12 -22.18 -2.50 14.03
CA LEU A 12 -22.64 -2.94 15.35
C LEU A 12 -22.07 -2.06 16.47
N SER A 13 -22.88 -1.82 17.50
CA SER A 13 -22.39 -1.20 18.74
C SER A 13 -21.37 -2.12 19.43
N THR A 14 -20.51 -1.55 20.26
CA THR A 14 -19.51 -2.33 21.01
C THR A 14 -20.19 -3.32 21.98
N GLU A 15 -21.30 -2.93 22.61
CA GLU A 15 -22.06 -3.79 23.53
C GLU A 15 -22.69 -4.97 22.79
N GLU A 16 -23.30 -4.70 21.63
CA GLU A 16 -23.89 -5.76 20.81
C GLU A 16 -22.85 -6.71 20.26
N ALA A 17 -21.70 -6.19 19.82
CA ALA A 17 -20.59 -6.99 19.37
C ALA A 17 -20.07 -7.92 20.49
N THR A 18 -19.90 -7.36 21.69
CA THR A 18 -19.44 -8.11 22.88
C THR A 18 -20.45 -9.18 23.29
N ARG A 19 -21.75 -8.84 23.37
CA ARG A 19 -22.83 -9.78 23.69
C ARG A 19 -22.91 -10.94 22.71
N ARG A 20 -22.59 -10.70 21.43
CA ARG A 20 -22.56 -11.73 20.38
C ARG A 20 -21.23 -12.49 20.31
N GLY A 21 -20.27 -12.20 21.20
CA GLY A 21 -18.98 -12.88 21.26
C GLY A 21 -17.99 -12.45 20.18
N PHE A 22 -18.23 -11.33 19.49
CA PHE A 22 -17.30 -10.83 18.49
C PHE A 22 -16.05 -10.22 19.14
N PRO A 23 -14.84 -10.57 18.68
CA PRO A 23 -13.62 -10.09 19.32
C PRO A 23 -13.38 -8.61 19.02
N ALA A 24 -12.75 -7.90 19.96
CA ALA A 24 -12.33 -6.53 19.74
C ALA A 24 -11.12 -6.50 18.80
N ILE A 25 -11.34 -6.20 17.52
CA ILE A 25 -10.24 -6.04 16.55
C ILE A 25 -9.65 -4.63 16.70
N ARG A 26 -8.37 -4.57 17.08
CA ARG A 26 -7.54 -3.36 17.00
C ARG A 26 -6.58 -3.51 15.82
N LEU A 27 -6.85 -2.79 14.74
CA LEU A 27 -5.89 -2.62 13.66
C LEU A 27 -4.87 -1.58 14.10
N THR A 28 -3.59 -1.96 14.08
CA THR A 28 -2.49 -1.01 14.21
C THR A 28 -1.74 -0.99 12.88
N THR A 29 -1.55 0.21 12.35
CA THR A 29 -0.73 0.41 11.15
C THR A 29 0.54 1.11 11.58
N LYS A 30 1.69 0.52 11.24
CA LYS A 30 2.99 1.17 11.37
C LYS A 30 3.36 1.73 10.02
N VAL A 31 3.58 3.03 9.95
CA VAL A 31 4.08 3.69 8.74
C VAL A 31 5.58 3.90 8.92
N PHE A 32 6.36 3.35 7.99
CA PHE A 32 7.78 3.57 7.92
C PHE A 32 8.09 4.45 6.72
N GLY A 33 8.75 5.57 6.96
CA GLY A 33 9.29 6.42 5.90
C GLY A 33 10.73 6.00 5.60
N HIS A 34 10.99 5.62 4.36
CA HIS A 34 12.35 5.49 3.85
C HIS A 34 12.64 6.70 2.96
N TYR A 35 13.83 7.27 3.13
CA TYR A 35 14.34 8.26 2.19
C TYR A 35 15.58 7.68 1.52
N TRP A 36 15.73 8.00 0.24
CA TRP A 36 16.95 7.76 -0.51
C TRP A 36 17.51 9.11 -0.92
N ASP A 37 18.82 9.27 -0.80
CA ASP A 37 19.49 10.47 -1.29
C ASP A 37 19.49 10.51 -2.84
N THR A 38 19.79 11.68 -3.38
CA THR A 38 19.83 11.92 -4.83
C THR A 38 20.82 11.01 -5.56
N SER A 39 21.91 10.57 -4.91
CA SER A 39 22.91 9.68 -5.52
C SER A 39 22.36 8.29 -5.78
N VAL A 40 21.48 7.78 -4.90
CA VAL A 40 20.79 6.50 -5.12
C VAL A 40 19.90 6.58 -6.36
N TYR A 41 19.12 7.66 -6.51
CA TYR A 41 18.29 7.86 -7.70
C TYR A 41 19.15 7.98 -8.97
N ALA A 42 20.29 8.67 -8.90
CA ALA A 42 21.22 8.75 -10.02
C ALA A 42 21.77 7.37 -10.41
N GLY A 43 22.13 6.53 -9.43
CA GLY A 43 22.57 5.15 -9.65
C GLY A 43 21.48 4.29 -10.30
N LEU A 44 20.24 4.38 -9.82
CA LEU A 44 19.10 3.68 -10.42
C LEU A 44 18.86 4.10 -11.88
N ARG A 45 18.96 5.40 -12.19
CA ARG A 45 18.84 5.89 -13.57
C ARG A 45 19.91 5.31 -14.49
N GLN A 46 21.17 5.21 -14.02
CA GLN A 46 22.25 4.59 -14.78
C GLN A 46 22.01 3.09 -14.97
N PHE A 47 21.55 2.40 -13.93
CA PHE A 47 21.22 0.98 -14.00
C PHE A 47 20.10 0.69 -15.01
N HIS A 48 19.02 1.48 -15.01
CA HIS A 48 17.92 1.34 -15.98
C HIS A 48 18.43 1.48 -17.41
N ARG A 49 19.24 2.52 -17.69
CA ARG A 49 19.87 2.72 -19.01
C ARG A 49 20.75 1.53 -19.41
N ALA A 50 21.55 1.00 -18.49
CA ALA A 50 22.38 -0.19 -18.75
C ALA A 50 21.56 -1.45 -19.05
N LYS A 51 20.31 -1.49 -18.60
CA LYS A 51 19.34 -2.57 -18.89
C LYS A 51 18.46 -2.29 -20.11
N GLY A 52 18.66 -1.16 -20.80
CA GLY A 52 17.88 -0.78 -21.98
C GLY A 52 16.53 -0.14 -21.68
N PHE A 53 16.27 0.24 -20.42
CA PHE A 53 15.06 0.96 -20.02
C PHE A 53 15.29 2.47 -20.04
N ASP A 54 14.25 3.22 -20.43
CA ASP A 54 14.22 4.67 -20.24
C ASP A 54 13.83 4.99 -18.78
N PRO A 55 14.73 5.59 -17.97
CA PRO A 55 14.44 5.91 -16.58
C PRO A 55 13.37 6.99 -16.38
N ASP A 56 13.02 7.75 -17.42
CA ASP A 56 11.94 8.74 -17.39
C ASP A 56 10.58 8.17 -17.84
N SER A 57 10.55 6.88 -18.20
CA SER A 57 9.35 6.15 -18.60
C SER A 57 8.78 5.28 -17.47
N GLN A 58 7.62 4.68 -17.74
CA GLN A 58 6.98 3.70 -16.87
C GLN A 58 7.32 2.24 -17.25
N ASP A 59 8.19 2.04 -18.24
CA ASP A 59 8.45 0.73 -18.84
C ASP A 59 8.97 -0.28 -17.83
N ILE A 60 9.84 0.16 -16.92
CA ILE A 60 10.37 -0.73 -15.87
C ILE A 60 9.29 -1.15 -14.88
N ALA A 61 8.36 -0.25 -14.52
CA ALA A 61 7.27 -0.58 -13.62
C ALA A 61 6.34 -1.60 -14.27
N LEU A 62 6.00 -1.40 -15.55
CA LEU A 62 5.21 -2.35 -16.33
C LEU A 62 5.90 -3.71 -16.49
N HIS A 63 7.20 -3.71 -16.79
CA HIS A 63 8.00 -4.94 -16.92
C HIS A 63 8.02 -5.75 -15.62
N LEU A 64 8.04 -5.07 -14.47
CA LEU A 64 8.01 -5.70 -13.14
C LEU A 64 6.59 -6.01 -12.63
N GLY A 65 5.54 -5.68 -13.39
CA GLY A 65 4.16 -5.84 -12.94
C GLY A 65 3.78 -4.95 -11.75
N LEU A 66 4.49 -3.83 -11.57
CA LEU A 66 4.25 -2.88 -10.50
C LEU A 66 3.07 -1.95 -10.82
N PRO A 67 2.29 -1.52 -9.81
CA PRO A 67 1.22 -0.55 -10.01
C PRO A 67 1.77 0.77 -10.53
N LEU A 68 1.05 1.36 -11.48
CA LEU A 68 1.30 2.73 -11.93
C LEU A 68 0.56 3.69 -11.03
N PHE A 69 1.30 4.53 -10.31
CA PHE A 69 0.72 5.60 -9.52
C PHE A 69 0.59 6.84 -10.40
N GLN A 70 -0.63 7.35 -10.54
CA GLN A 70 -0.89 8.70 -11.02
C GLN A 70 -0.92 9.61 -9.78
N LEU A 71 -0.02 10.59 -9.74
CA LEU A 71 0.00 11.65 -8.74
C LEU A 71 -0.85 12.83 -9.20
#